data_AF-A0A158K5P0-F1
#
_entry.id   AF-A0A158K5P0-F1
#
_cell.length_a   1.000
_cell.length_b   1.000
_cell.length_c   1.000
_cell.angle_alpha   90.00
_cell.angle_beta   90.00
_cell.angle_gamma   90.00
#
_symmetry.space_group_name_H-M   'P 1'
#
loop_
_entity.id
_entity.type
_entity.pdbx_description
1 polymer ?
#
loop_
_entity_poly.entity_id
_entity_poly.type
_entity_poly.pdbx_seq_one_letter_code
_entity_poly.pdbx_strand_id
1 'polypeptide(L)'
;MSDVLSDETRLAADIERLKVEFPKTRELYREVCALLFFRFGVPPTANRLYNLVRRGTMSTPASVLSEFWAELREKSRVRIEHPDLPKELSEAAGELIGTLWTRAAASAHAELTSLRDDVEARRAEGEQKVVAARGELGRTETALEQRTAALLAAQVEIRELERQQAQEAAARKALEAQVKRLGDEVVARERDLDKVRDTFSRDLEKLRETAGRAEERLRASEKRALLEIDRERGAVVKAQKELAEAAKRAEKRDAEHRRTVEALQEQQGDARQQTGVLQGKLAALEEAYKSLQEQLKSLRATTRPSAQRAPAAESRPSARRATRKATAGKAAGTKSQT
;
A
#
# COMPACT_ATOMS: atom_id res chain seq x y z
N MET A 1 -39.96 -58.81 -55.03
CA MET A 1 -40.97 -59.74 -54.47
C MET A 1 -42.40 -59.23 -54.68
N SER A 2 -42.68 -58.59 -55.82
CA SER A 2 -43.95 -57.86 -56.04
C SER A 2 -44.87 -58.52 -57.07
N ASP A 3 -44.36 -59.45 -57.88
CA ASP A 3 -45.16 -60.16 -58.91
C ASP A 3 -46.04 -61.28 -58.33
N VAL A 4 -45.56 -61.99 -57.31
CA VAL A 4 -46.23 -63.18 -56.76
C VAL A 4 -47.61 -62.86 -56.17
N LEU A 5 -47.78 -61.66 -55.58
CA LEU A 5 -49.05 -61.22 -54.99
C LEU A 5 -50.09 -60.79 -56.05
N SER A 6 -49.63 -60.28 -57.20
CA SER A 6 -50.49 -59.94 -58.35
C SER A 6 -51.02 -61.21 -59.02
N ASP A 7 -50.22 -62.27 -59.06
CA ASP A 7 -50.62 -63.53 -59.69
C ASP A 7 -51.63 -64.30 -58.85
N GLU A 8 -51.52 -64.29 -57.52
CA GLU A 8 -52.51 -64.94 -56.63
C GLU A 8 -53.89 -64.26 -56.67
N THR A 9 -53.92 -62.94 -56.78
CA THR A 9 -55.18 -62.17 -56.89
C THR A 9 -55.86 -62.35 -58.24
N ARG A 10 -55.07 -62.41 -59.33
CA ARG A 10 -55.58 -62.77 -60.68
C ARG A 10 -56.09 -64.21 -60.74
N LEU A 11 -55.33 -65.15 -60.17
CA LEU A 11 -55.70 -66.56 -60.05
C LEU A 11 -57.05 -66.72 -59.35
N ALA A 12 -57.27 -66.01 -58.25
CA ALA A 12 -58.56 -66.05 -57.55
C ALA A 12 -59.71 -65.53 -58.43
N ALA A 13 -59.51 -64.41 -59.14
CA ALA A 13 -60.53 -63.83 -60.01
C ALA A 13 -60.89 -64.74 -61.20
N ASP A 14 -59.91 -65.39 -61.82
CA ASP A 14 -60.16 -66.34 -62.91
C ASP A 14 -60.87 -67.61 -62.42
N ILE A 15 -60.53 -68.08 -61.21
CA ILE A 15 -61.20 -69.24 -60.59
C ILE A 15 -62.66 -68.92 -60.26
N GLU A 16 -62.97 -67.70 -59.81
CA GLU A 16 -64.36 -67.27 -59.59
C GLU A 16 -65.15 -67.19 -60.91
N ARG A 17 -64.53 -66.77 -62.02
CA ARG A 17 -65.16 -66.83 -63.36
C ARG A 17 -65.44 -68.26 -63.79
N LEU A 18 -64.46 -69.16 -63.64
CA LEU A 18 -64.62 -70.58 -63.96
C LEU A 18 -65.70 -71.26 -63.12
N LYS A 19 -65.87 -70.86 -61.85
CA LYS A 19 -66.97 -71.35 -60.98
C LYS A 19 -68.35 -70.99 -61.51
N VAL A 20 -68.50 -69.88 -62.23
CA VAL A 20 -69.77 -69.45 -62.85
C VAL A 20 -70.02 -70.18 -64.17
N GLU A 21 -68.98 -70.35 -64.98
CA GLU A 21 -69.06 -70.99 -66.30
C GLU A 21 -69.25 -72.52 -66.23
N PHE A 22 -68.66 -73.18 -65.23
CA PHE A 22 -68.69 -74.64 -65.09
C PHE A 22 -69.41 -75.07 -63.80
N PRO A 23 -70.73 -75.34 -63.86
CA PRO A 23 -71.50 -75.74 -62.67
C PRO A 23 -71.15 -77.16 -62.18
N LYS A 24 -70.55 -78.00 -63.03
CA LYS A 24 -70.14 -79.38 -62.69
C LYS A 24 -68.76 -79.42 -62.03
N THR A 25 -68.67 -80.10 -60.90
CA THR A 25 -67.47 -80.13 -60.05
C THR A 25 -66.24 -80.76 -60.71
N ARG A 26 -66.37 -81.84 -61.49
CA ARG A 26 -65.22 -82.51 -62.14
C ARG A 26 -64.62 -81.67 -63.27
N GLU A 27 -65.47 -81.07 -64.10
CA GLU A 27 -65.06 -80.22 -65.22
C GLU A 27 -64.35 -78.96 -64.71
N LEU A 28 -64.89 -78.34 -63.64
CA LEU A 28 -64.25 -77.21 -62.95
C LEU A 28 -62.84 -77.56 -62.44
N TYR A 29 -62.64 -78.74 -61.84
CA TYR A 29 -61.31 -79.16 -61.38
C TYR A 29 -60.31 -79.35 -62.55
N ARG A 30 -60.75 -79.83 -63.72
CA ARG A 30 -59.87 -80.01 -64.88
C ARG A 30 -59.42 -78.66 -65.47
N GLU A 31 -60.34 -77.70 -65.59
CA GLU A 31 -60.00 -76.36 -66.09
C GLU A 31 -59.12 -75.59 -65.10
N VAL A 32 -59.33 -75.75 -63.79
CA VAL A 32 -58.43 -75.16 -62.79
C VAL A 32 -57.04 -75.82 -62.81
N CYS A 33 -56.93 -77.13 -63.10
CA CYS A 33 -55.64 -77.78 -63.34
C CYS A 33 -54.94 -77.20 -64.56
N ALA A 34 -55.67 -77.02 -65.67
CA ALA A 34 -55.15 -76.43 -66.89
C ALA A 34 -54.70 -74.98 -66.68
N LEU A 35 -55.50 -74.18 -65.98
CA LEU A 35 -55.18 -72.79 -65.67
C LEU A 35 -53.92 -72.67 -64.78
N LEU A 36 -53.84 -73.46 -63.71
CA LEU A 36 -52.65 -73.48 -62.84
C LEU A 36 -51.39 -73.87 -63.61
N PHE A 37 -51.48 -74.93 -64.42
CA PHE A 37 -50.33 -75.48 -65.11
C PHE A 37 -49.88 -74.63 -66.30
N PHE A 38 -50.80 -74.23 -67.19
CA PHE A 38 -50.45 -73.53 -68.44
C PHE A 38 -50.29 -72.02 -68.30
N ARG A 39 -51.10 -71.37 -67.45
CA ARG A 39 -51.12 -69.90 -67.34
C ARG A 39 -50.26 -69.38 -66.21
N PHE A 40 -50.21 -70.09 -65.09
CA PHE A 40 -49.44 -69.69 -63.90
C PHE A 40 -48.15 -70.50 -63.69
N GLY A 41 -47.93 -71.57 -64.47
CA GLY A 41 -46.72 -72.40 -64.36
C GLY A 41 -46.59 -73.14 -63.01
N VAL A 42 -47.68 -73.22 -62.23
CA VAL A 42 -47.68 -73.88 -60.92
C VAL A 42 -48.17 -75.32 -61.07
N PRO A 43 -47.43 -76.33 -60.59
CA PRO A 43 -47.90 -77.71 -60.65
C PRO A 43 -49.17 -77.88 -59.80
N PRO A 44 -50.30 -78.31 -60.39
CA PRO A 44 -51.51 -78.53 -59.62
C PRO A 44 -51.29 -79.68 -58.62
N THR A 45 -51.69 -79.45 -57.37
CA THR A 45 -51.66 -80.45 -56.29
C THR A 45 -53.08 -80.62 -55.74
N ALA A 46 -53.44 -81.85 -55.35
CA ALA A 46 -54.80 -82.17 -54.90
C ALA A 46 -55.29 -81.24 -53.76
N ASN A 47 -54.41 -80.94 -52.79
CA ASN A 47 -54.72 -80.03 -51.68
C ASN A 47 -54.95 -78.59 -52.15
N ARG A 48 -54.14 -78.10 -53.09
CA ARG A 48 -54.24 -76.73 -53.60
C ARG A 48 -55.50 -76.54 -54.43
N LEU A 49 -55.86 -77.54 -55.24
CA LEU A 49 -57.12 -77.56 -56.01
C LEU A 49 -58.33 -77.52 -55.08
N TYR A 50 -58.35 -78.37 -54.05
CA TYR A 50 -59.45 -78.41 -53.07
C TYR A 50 -59.59 -77.06 -52.35
N ASN A 51 -58.48 -76.46 -51.92
CA ASN A 51 -58.49 -75.19 -51.19
C ASN A 51 -59.00 -74.01 -52.02
N LEU A 52 -58.81 -74.03 -53.34
CA LEU A 52 -59.22 -72.97 -54.26
C LEU A 52 -60.68 -73.10 -54.71
N VAL A 53 -61.15 -74.32 -54.96
CA VAL A 53 -62.50 -74.58 -55.50
C VAL A 53 -63.53 -74.82 -54.39
N ARG A 54 -63.13 -75.41 -53.25
CA ARG A 54 -63.97 -75.73 -52.08
C ARG A 54 -65.33 -76.37 -52.41
N ARG A 55 -65.38 -77.24 -53.43
CA ARG A 55 -66.59 -77.99 -53.83
C ARG A 55 -66.31 -79.48 -53.98
N GLY A 56 -67.26 -80.32 -53.56
CA GLY A 56 -67.21 -81.77 -53.69
C GLY A 56 -66.48 -82.50 -52.55
N THR A 57 -66.39 -83.82 -52.65
CA THR A 57 -65.72 -84.70 -51.69
C THR A 57 -64.21 -84.72 -51.92
N MET A 58 -63.44 -84.96 -50.85
CA MET A 58 -61.97 -84.91 -50.82
C MET A 58 -61.24 -85.80 -51.84
N SER A 59 -61.87 -86.87 -52.34
CA SER A 59 -61.25 -87.78 -53.32
C SER A 59 -61.36 -87.31 -54.79
N THR A 60 -62.23 -86.35 -55.08
CA THR A 60 -62.50 -85.89 -56.46
C THR A 60 -61.32 -85.12 -57.10
N PRO A 61 -60.63 -84.20 -56.39
CA PRO A 61 -59.49 -83.47 -56.96
C PRO A 61 -58.31 -84.38 -57.33
N ALA A 62 -58.05 -85.43 -56.56
CA ALA A 62 -56.96 -86.36 -56.81
C ALA A 62 -57.19 -87.22 -58.08
N SER A 63 -58.43 -87.69 -58.29
CA SER A 63 -58.80 -88.44 -59.50
C SER A 63 -58.67 -87.60 -60.76
N VAL A 64 -59.21 -86.37 -60.74
CA VAL A 64 -59.15 -85.45 -61.89
C VAL A 64 -57.71 -85.01 -62.19
N LEU A 65 -56.88 -84.81 -61.16
CA LEU A 65 -55.46 -84.52 -61.32
C LEU A 65 -54.73 -85.67 -62.04
N SER A 66 -54.98 -86.92 -61.63
CA SER A 66 -54.37 -88.09 -62.26
C SER A 66 -54.78 -88.25 -63.71
N GLU A 67 -56.07 -88.06 -64.01
CA GLU A 67 -56.62 -88.07 -65.37
C GLU A 67 -55.98 -86.96 -66.23
N PHE A 68 -55.89 -85.73 -65.71
CA PHE A 68 -55.26 -84.59 -66.40
C PHE A 68 -53.79 -84.86 -66.75
N TRP A 69 -53.00 -85.40 -65.81
CA TRP A 69 -51.60 -85.73 -66.08
C TRP A 69 -51.44 -86.90 -67.04
N ALA A 70 -52.37 -87.85 -67.08
CA ALA A 70 -52.36 -88.92 -68.08
C ALA A 70 -52.61 -88.36 -69.49
N GLU A 71 -53.65 -87.54 -69.66
CA GLU A 71 -53.96 -86.89 -70.93
C GLU A 71 -52.86 -85.95 -71.42
N LEU A 72 -52.26 -85.17 -70.51
CA LEU A 72 -51.20 -84.24 -70.86
C LEU A 72 -49.94 -84.98 -71.33
N ARG A 73 -49.57 -86.08 -70.66
CA ARG A 73 -48.44 -86.92 -71.10
C ARG A 73 -48.70 -87.59 -72.44
N GLU A 74 -49.95 -87.96 -72.72
CA GLU A 74 -50.32 -88.53 -74.01
C GLU A 74 -50.23 -87.50 -75.14
N LYS A 75 -50.74 -86.28 -74.91
CA LYS A 75 -50.72 -85.19 -75.91
C LYS A 75 -49.36 -84.52 -76.10
N SER A 76 -48.52 -84.50 -75.07
CA SER A 76 -47.17 -83.90 -75.13
C SER A 76 -46.08 -84.86 -75.58
N ARG A 77 -46.41 -86.12 -75.89
CA ARG A 77 -45.51 -87.02 -76.61
C ARG A 77 -45.31 -86.49 -78.02
N VAL A 78 -44.31 -85.63 -78.19
CA VAL A 78 -43.68 -85.37 -79.50
C VAL A 78 -42.94 -86.65 -79.88
N ARG A 79 -43.68 -87.63 -80.40
CA ARG A 79 -43.09 -88.64 -81.25
C ARG A 79 -43.03 -88.04 -82.65
N ILE A 80 -41.83 -87.91 -83.19
CA ILE A 80 -41.63 -87.65 -84.62
C ILE A 80 -42.00 -88.96 -85.33
N GLU A 81 -43.28 -89.28 -85.44
CA GLU A 81 -43.76 -90.36 -86.30
C GLU A 81 -44.01 -89.76 -87.68
N HIS A 82 -42.99 -89.84 -88.55
CA HIS A 82 -43.18 -89.67 -89.99
C HIS A 82 -43.48 -91.08 -90.55
N PRO A 83 -44.65 -91.30 -91.19
CA PRO A 83 -45.18 -92.64 -91.50
C PRO A 83 -44.33 -93.50 -92.45
N ASP A 84 -43.33 -92.93 -93.12
CA ASP A 84 -42.42 -93.64 -94.05
C ASP A 84 -40.96 -93.74 -93.55
N LEU A 85 -40.67 -93.43 -92.28
CA LEU A 85 -39.29 -93.50 -91.75
C LEU A 85 -39.03 -94.84 -91.04
N PRO A 86 -38.03 -95.64 -91.47
CA PRO A 86 -37.60 -96.85 -90.77
C PRO A 86 -37.28 -96.58 -89.30
N LYS A 87 -37.75 -97.46 -88.40
CA LYS A 87 -37.57 -97.34 -86.95
C LYS A 87 -36.10 -97.23 -86.54
N GLU A 88 -35.21 -97.89 -87.26
CA GLU A 88 -33.76 -97.82 -87.03
C GLU A 88 -33.20 -96.39 -87.23
N LEU A 89 -33.72 -95.65 -88.22
CA LEU A 89 -33.29 -94.28 -88.50
C LEU A 89 -33.84 -93.28 -87.47
N SER A 90 -35.07 -93.50 -86.97
CA SER A 90 -35.63 -92.64 -85.92
C SER A 90 -34.96 -92.85 -84.57
N GLU A 91 -34.59 -94.10 -84.23
CA GLU A 91 -33.82 -94.42 -83.03
C GLU A 91 -32.41 -93.81 -83.09
N ALA A 92 -31.69 -93.97 -84.21
CA ALA A 92 -30.37 -93.37 -84.40
C ALA A 92 -30.41 -91.83 -84.35
N ALA A 93 -31.43 -91.20 -84.96
CA ALA A 93 -31.61 -89.76 -84.88
C ALA A 93 -31.95 -89.28 -83.46
N GLY A 94 -32.77 -90.03 -82.70
CA GLY A 94 -33.09 -89.75 -81.31
C GLY A 94 -31.86 -89.84 -80.39
N GLU A 95 -31.00 -90.83 -80.61
CA GLU A 95 -29.74 -90.98 -79.86
C GLU A 95 -28.76 -89.83 -80.17
N LEU A 96 -28.62 -89.45 -81.44
CA LEU A 96 -27.79 -88.30 -81.83
C LEU A 96 -28.30 -86.98 -81.23
N ILE A 97 -29.60 -86.73 -81.25
CA ILE A 97 -30.18 -85.52 -80.64
C ILE A 97 -30.00 -85.56 -79.11
N GLY A 98 -30.20 -86.72 -78.48
CA GLY A 98 -29.99 -86.90 -77.05
C GLY A 98 -28.54 -86.63 -76.61
N THR A 99 -27.57 -87.15 -77.37
CA THR A 99 -26.14 -86.91 -77.10
C THR A 99 -25.74 -85.47 -77.35
N LEU A 100 -26.21 -84.84 -78.44
CA LEU A 100 -25.99 -83.42 -78.72
C LEU A 100 -26.59 -82.54 -77.61
N TRP A 101 -27.82 -82.83 -77.17
CA TRP A 101 -28.46 -82.11 -76.07
C TRP A 101 -27.66 -82.24 -74.77
N THR A 102 -27.25 -83.46 -74.42
CA THR A 102 -26.47 -83.72 -73.20
C THR A 102 -25.13 -82.97 -73.24
N ARG A 103 -24.45 -82.96 -74.39
CA ARG A 103 -23.20 -82.22 -74.58
C ARG A 103 -23.41 -80.71 -74.51
N ALA A 104 -24.45 -80.18 -75.15
CA ALA A 104 -24.78 -78.76 -75.09
C ALA A 104 -25.14 -78.32 -73.67
N ALA A 105 -25.95 -79.10 -72.95
CA ALA A 105 -26.30 -78.85 -71.56
C ALA A 105 -25.06 -78.89 -70.65
N ALA A 106 -24.18 -79.87 -70.82
CA ALA A 106 -22.92 -79.95 -70.07
C ALA A 106 -22.01 -78.74 -70.33
N SER A 107 -21.87 -78.30 -71.59
CA SER A 107 -21.09 -77.10 -71.95
C SER A 107 -21.69 -75.84 -71.34
N ALA A 108 -23.01 -75.64 -71.43
CA ALA A 108 -23.70 -74.49 -70.85
C ALA A 108 -23.58 -74.47 -69.32
N HIS A 109 -23.65 -75.63 -68.66
CA HIS A 109 -23.44 -75.72 -67.22
C HIS A 109 -22.00 -75.39 -66.83
N ALA A 110 -21.00 -75.83 -67.61
CA ALA A 110 -19.60 -75.52 -67.37
C ALA A 110 -19.32 -74.01 -67.51
N GLU A 111 -19.79 -73.37 -68.60
CA GLU A 111 -19.65 -71.92 -68.81
C GLU A 111 -20.39 -71.11 -67.74
N LEU A 112 -21.58 -71.55 -67.33
CA LEU A 112 -22.33 -70.89 -66.27
C LEU A 112 -21.63 -71.03 -64.91
N THR A 113 -20.94 -72.14 -64.66
CA THR A 113 -20.14 -72.34 -63.44
C THR A 113 -18.90 -71.45 -63.47
N SER A 114 -18.18 -71.37 -64.59
CA SER A 114 -17.02 -70.48 -64.70
C SER A 114 -17.41 -69.01 -64.55
N LEU A 115 -18.54 -68.58 -65.12
CA LEU A 115 -19.06 -67.22 -64.93
C LEU A 115 -19.45 -66.95 -63.47
N ARG A 116 -20.00 -67.94 -62.76
CA ARG A 116 -20.30 -67.80 -61.32
C ARG A 116 -19.01 -67.64 -60.52
N ASP A 117 -18.01 -68.49 -60.76
CA ASP A 117 -16.72 -68.44 -60.08
C ASP A 117 -16.01 -67.09 -60.33
N ASP A 118 -16.04 -66.59 -61.57
CA ASP A 118 -15.47 -65.28 -61.93
C ASP A 118 -16.18 -64.12 -61.21
N VAL A 119 -17.51 -64.16 -61.11
CA VAL A 119 -18.30 -63.15 -60.39
C VAL A 119 -18.03 -63.22 -58.89
N GLU A 120 -17.95 -64.42 -58.31
CA GLU A 120 -17.61 -64.62 -56.90
C GLU A 120 -16.19 -64.14 -56.59
N ALA A 121 -15.22 -64.41 -57.46
CA ALA A 121 -13.85 -63.92 -57.34
C ALA A 121 -13.78 -62.39 -57.38
N ARG A 122 -14.46 -61.75 -58.34
CA ARG A 122 -14.54 -60.28 -58.43
C ARG A 122 -15.25 -59.67 -57.23
N ARG A 123 -16.30 -60.33 -56.73
CA ARG A 123 -17.01 -59.89 -55.52
C ARG A 123 -16.08 -59.96 -54.30
N ALA A 124 -15.36 -61.07 -54.12
CA ALA A 124 -14.40 -61.23 -53.03
C ALA A 124 -13.28 -60.17 -53.09
N GLU A 125 -12.74 -59.91 -54.28
CA GLU A 125 -11.75 -58.85 -54.49
C GLU A 125 -12.31 -57.45 -54.16
N GLY A 126 -13.55 -57.18 -54.57
CA GLY A 126 -14.25 -55.93 -54.24
C GLY A 126 -14.49 -55.77 -52.74
N GLU A 127 -14.95 -56.83 -52.06
CA GLU A 127 -15.15 -56.84 -50.61
C GLU A 127 -13.82 -56.61 -49.86
N GLN A 128 -12.72 -57.23 -50.30
CA GLN A 128 -11.39 -56.99 -49.73
C GLN A 128 -10.93 -55.53 -49.91
N LYS A 129 -11.12 -54.93 -51.09
CA LYS A 129 -10.80 -53.52 -51.33
C LYS A 129 -11.62 -52.58 -50.44
N VAL A 130 -12.91 -52.87 -50.25
CA VAL A 130 -13.78 -52.08 -49.36
C VAL A 130 -13.33 -52.20 -47.90
N VAL A 131 -12.97 -53.40 -47.44
CA VAL A 131 -12.45 -53.59 -46.08
C VAL A 131 -11.12 -52.87 -45.89
N ALA A 132 -10.20 -52.94 -46.86
CA ALA A 132 -8.93 -52.23 -46.82
C ALA A 132 -9.14 -50.71 -46.76
N ALA A 133 -9.97 -50.15 -47.65
CA ALA A 133 -10.29 -48.73 -47.68
C ALA A 133 -10.95 -48.24 -46.38
N ARG A 134 -11.87 -49.04 -45.79
CA ARG A 134 -12.47 -48.71 -44.48
C ARG A 134 -11.43 -48.74 -43.36
N GLY A 135 -10.49 -49.69 -43.39
CA GLY A 135 -9.40 -49.76 -42.43
C GLY A 135 -8.46 -48.55 -42.54
N GLU A 136 -8.12 -48.12 -43.75
CA GLU A 136 -7.34 -46.91 -43.99
C GLU A 136 -8.07 -45.66 -43.53
N LEU A 137 -9.36 -45.53 -43.88
CA LEU A 137 -10.20 -44.42 -43.43
C LEU A 137 -10.21 -44.31 -41.90
N GLY A 138 -10.46 -45.41 -41.19
CA GLY A 138 -10.46 -45.40 -39.72
C GLY A 138 -9.10 -45.02 -39.11
N ARG A 139 -7.98 -45.44 -39.73
CA ARG A 139 -6.63 -44.98 -39.29
C ARG A 139 -6.43 -43.49 -39.53
N THR A 140 -6.91 -42.95 -40.65
CA THR A 140 -6.79 -41.52 -40.93
C THR A 140 -7.70 -40.67 -40.05
N GLU A 141 -8.92 -41.12 -39.75
CA GLU A 141 -9.85 -40.46 -38.84
C GLU A 141 -9.29 -40.41 -37.42
N THR A 142 -8.81 -41.54 -36.89
CA THR A 142 -8.16 -41.58 -35.57
C THR A 142 -6.91 -40.72 -35.51
N ALA A 143 -6.07 -40.70 -36.55
CA ALA A 143 -4.91 -39.82 -36.62
C ALA A 143 -5.32 -38.32 -36.68
N LEU A 144 -6.42 -38.00 -37.37
CA LEU A 144 -6.97 -36.66 -37.43
C LEU A 144 -7.49 -36.22 -36.06
N GLU A 145 -8.25 -37.07 -35.37
CA GLU A 145 -8.75 -36.82 -34.01
C GLU A 145 -7.62 -36.60 -33.00
N GLN A 146 -6.55 -37.39 -33.07
CA GLN A 146 -5.38 -37.21 -32.22
C GLN A 146 -4.69 -35.86 -32.49
N ARG A 147 -4.55 -35.47 -33.77
CA ARG A 147 -3.95 -34.19 -34.15
C ARG A 147 -4.81 -33.00 -33.75
N THR A 148 -6.14 -33.10 -33.91
CA THR A 148 -7.05 -32.02 -33.48
C THR A 148 -7.05 -31.88 -31.97
N ALA A 149 -7.04 -32.98 -31.22
CA ALA A 149 -6.90 -32.95 -29.76
C ALA A 149 -5.57 -32.31 -29.33
N ALA A 150 -4.45 -32.70 -29.94
CA ALA A 150 -3.14 -32.10 -29.66
C ALA A 150 -3.10 -30.60 -30.00
N LEU A 151 -3.71 -30.20 -31.10
CA LEU A 151 -3.80 -28.79 -31.51
C LEU A 151 -4.65 -27.97 -30.54
N LEU A 152 -5.77 -28.50 -30.07
CA LEU A 152 -6.60 -27.84 -29.05
C LEU A 152 -5.86 -27.73 -27.71
N ALA A 153 -5.14 -28.78 -27.29
CA ALA A 153 -4.32 -28.74 -26.07
C ALA A 153 -3.23 -27.66 -26.18
N ALA A 154 -2.49 -27.63 -27.29
CA ALA A 154 -1.47 -26.61 -27.54
C ALA A 154 -2.06 -25.19 -27.57
N GLN A 155 -3.27 -25.00 -28.13
CA GLN A 155 -3.94 -23.70 -28.11
C GLN A 155 -4.33 -23.24 -26.69
N VAL A 156 -4.72 -24.17 -25.81
CA VAL A 156 -4.99 -23.86 -24.40
C VAL A 156 -3.69 -23.45 -23.71
N GLU A 157 -2.61 -24.22 -23.88
CA GLU A 157 -1.30 -23.89 -23.31
C GLU A 157 -0.78 -22.53 -23.78
N ILE A 158 -0.89 -22.22 -25.07
CA ILE A 158 -0.52 -20.91 -25.63
C ILE A 158 -1.30 -19.79 -24.94
N ARG A 159 -2.62 -19.93 -24.80
CA ARG A 159 -3.45 -18.91 -24.13
C ARG A 159 -3.10 -18.75 -22.64
N GLU A 160 -2.73 -19.83 -21.97
CA GLU A 160 -2.27 -19.77 -20.58
C GLU A 160 -0.93 -19.05 -20.46
N LEU A 161 0.03 -19.36 -21.35
CA LEU A 161 1.32 -18.68 -21.41
C LEU A 161 1.18 -17.19 -21.76
N GLU A 162 0.30 -16.84 -22.70
CA GLU A 162 -0.02 -15.43 -23.03
C GLU A 162 -0.59 -14.68 -21.82
N ARG A 163 -1.49 -15.32 -21.05
CA ARG A 163 -2.03 -14.74 -19.81
C ARG A 163 -0.94 -14.55 -18.75
N GLN A 164 -0.07 -15.55 -18.55
CA GLN A 164 1.07 -15.44 -17.63
C GLN A 164 2.02 -14.32 -18.05
N GLN A 165 2.35 -14.24 -19.35
CA GLN A 165 3.21 -13.19 -19.88
C GLN A 165 2.60 -11.80 -19.70
N ALA A 166 1.28 -11.65 -19.91
CA ALA A 166 0.58 -10.39 -19.68
C ALA A 166 0.60 -9.99 -18.20
N GLN A 167 0.40 -10.94 -17.28
CA GLN A 167 0.49 -10.72 -15.84
C GLN A 167 1.89 -10.30 -15.42
N GLU A 168 2.93 -11.01 -15.90
CA GLU A 168 4.31 -10.64 -15.63
C GLU A 168 4.66 -9.26 -16.19
N ALA A 169 4.23 -8.94 -17.41
CA ALA A 169 4.48 -7.64 -18.01
C ALA A 169 3.80 -6.51 -17.20
N ALA A 170 2.59 -6.75 -16.69
CA ALA A 170 1.91 -5.80 -15.80
C ALA A 170 2.65 -5.65 -14.46
N ALA A 171 3.11 -6.75 -13.85
CA ALA A 171 3.88 -6.73 -12.61
C ALA A 171 5.22 -5.99 -12.79
N ARG A 172 5.94 -6.24 -13.89
CA ARG A 172 7.20 -5.54 -14.22
C ARG A 172 6.96 -4.04 -14.36
N LYS A 173 5.93 -3.61 -15.10
CA LYS A 173 5.56 -2.19 -15.24
C LYS A 173 5.21 -1.55 -13.89
N ALA A 174 4.49 -2.27 -13.02
CA ALA A 174 4.16 -1.77 -11.69
C ALA A 174 5.42 -1.60 -10.81
N LEU A 175 6.32 -2.57 -10.83
CA LEU A 175 7.61 -2.49 -10.12
C LEU A 175 8.49 -1.37 -10.67
N GLU A 176 8.60 -1.21 -11.99
CA GLU A 176 9.33 -0.11 -12.61
C GLU A 176 8.76 1.26 -12.20
N ALA A 177 7.43 1.39 -12.14
CA ALA A 177 6.78 2.61 -11.66
C ALA A 177 7.08 2.85 -10.17
N GLN A 178 7.10 1.81 -9.34
CA GLN A 178 7.45 1.92 -7.92
C GLN A 178 8.91 2.32 -7.73
N VAL A 179 9.84 1.73 -8.48
CA VAL A 179 11.27 2.10 -8.45
C VAL A 179 11.46 3.55 -8.85
N LYS A 180 10.77 4.02 -9.91
CA LYS A 180 10.81 5.44 -10.30
C LYS A 180 10.30 6.36 -9.19
N ARG A 181 9.13 6.05 -8.61
CA ARG A 181 8.56 6.83 -7.50
C ARG A 181 9.51 6.88 -6.31
N LEU A 182 10.07 5.75 -5.89
CA LEU A 182 11.03 5.69 -4.79
C LEU A 182 12.32 6.45 -5.12
N GLY A 183 12.79 6.40 -6.38
CA GLY A 183 13.92 7.21 -6.85
C GLY A 183 13.64 8.71 -6.74
N ASP A 184 12.47 9.15 -7.19
CA ASP A 184 12.04 10.55 -7.09
C ASP A 184 11.90 11.00 -5.61
N GLU A 185 11.37 10.13 -4.74
CA GLU A 185 11.29 10.37 -3.30
C GLU A 185 12.67 10.51 -2.64
N VAL A 186 13.64 9.66 -3.01
CA VAL A 186 15.02 9.77 -2.51
C VAL A 186 15.63 11.11 -2.92
N VAL A 187 15.52 11.48 -4.20
CA VAL A 187 16.05 12.76 -4.69
C VAL A 187 15.36 13.96 -4.03
N ALA A 188 14.04 13.88 -3.78
CA ALA A 188 13.33 14.91 -3.05
C ALA A 188 13.82 15.05 -1.60
N ARG A 189 14.00 13.91 -0.89
CA ARG A 189 14.53 13.90 0.48
C ARG A 189 15.96 14.42 0.56
N GLU A 190 16.82 14.09 -0.41
CA GLU A 190 18.19 14.62 -0.49
C GLU A 190 18.18 16.15 -0.62
N ARG A 191 17.35 16.69 -1.52
CA ARG A 191 17.18 18.15 -1.66
C ARG A 191 16.68 18.80 -0.37
N ASP A 192 15.77 18.15 0.35
CA ASP A 192 15.27 18.69 1.61
C ASP A 192 16.32 18.62 2.72
N LEU A 193 17.11 17.55 2.78
CA LEU A 193 18.26 17.45 3.69
C LEU A 193 19.30 18.54 3.41
N ASP A 194 19.61 18.82 2.14
CA ASP A 194 20.55 19.86 1.77
C ASP A 194 20.03 21.26 2.12
N LYS A 195 18.74 21.54 1.86
CA LYS A 195 18.11 22.79 2.34
C LYS A 195 18.23 22.93 3.85
N VAL A 196 17.94 21.85 4.59
CA VAL A 196 18.02 21.85 6.05
C VAL A 196 19.46 22.10 6.50
N ARG A 197 20.46 21.44 5.90
CA ARG A 197 21.88 21.68 6.17
C ARG A 197 22.31 23.12 5.91
N ASP A 198 21.86 23.70 4.79
CA ASP A 198 22.15 25.10 4.45
C ASP A 198 21.52 26.06 5.45
N THR A 199 20.27 25.84 5.83
CA THR A 199 19.60 26.67 6.84
C THR A 199 20.28 26.59 8.20
N PHE A 200 20.62 25.38 8.66
CA PHE A 200 21.37 25.19 9.90
C PHE A 200 22.75 25.85 9.85
N SER A 201 23.46 25.76 8.72
CA SER A 201 24.76 26.40 8.55
C SER A 201 24.65 27.92 8.66
N ARG A 202 23.65 28.52 8.01
CA ARG A 202 23.35 29.97 8.12
C ARG A 202 22.99 30.37 9.54
N ASP A 203 22.19 29.57 10.23
CA ASP A 203 21.78 29.89 11.60
C ASP A 203 22.95 29.73 12.59
N LEU A 204 23.84 28.76 12.39
CA LEU A 204 25.10 28.65 13.14
C LEU A 204 26.01 29.86 12.90
N GLU A 205 26.11 30.35 11.66
CA GLU A 205 26.89 31.55 11.33
C GLU A 205 26.30 32.79 12.02
N LYS A 206 24.98 32.98 11.97
CA LYS A 206 24.30 34.06 12.72
C LYS A 206 24.54 33.96 14.22
N LEU A 207 24.49 32.76 14.80
CA LEU A 207 24.76 32.55 16.22
C LEU A 207 26.22 32.87 16.57
N ARG A 208 27.18 32.52 15.71
CA ARG A 208 28.59 32.90 15.88
C ARG A 208 28.77 34.41 15.80
N GLU A 209 28.11 35.09 14.87
CA GLU A 209 28.15 36.55 14.78
C GLU A 209 27.55 37.23 16.01
N THR A 210 26.40 36.75 16.49
CA THR A 210 25.76 37.35 17.68
C THR A 210 26.58 37.10 18.93
N ALA A 211 27.16 35.90 19.09
CA ALA A 211 28.11 35.59 20.15
C ALA A 211 29.35 36.49 20.06
N GLY A 212 29.95 36.67 18.87
CA GLY A 212 31.08 37.57 18.65
C GLY A 212 30.77 39.02 19.03
N ARG A 213 29.62 39.55 18.61
CA ARG A 213 29.16 40.90 19.01
C ARG A 213 28.92 41.02 20.52
N ALA A 214 28.42 39.96 21.17
CA ALA A 214 28.24 39.94 22.62
C ALA A 214 29.59 39.94 23.34
N GLU A 215 30.56 39.14 22.90
CA GLU A 215 31.93 39.15 23.41
C GLU A 215 32.61 40.51 23.24
N GLU A 216 32.44 41.17 22.09
CA GLU A 216 32.97 42.52 21.86
C GLU A 216 32.36 43.54 22.83
N ARG A 217 31.03 43.48 23.05
CA ARG A 217 30.34 44.33 24.02
C ARG A 217 30.84 44.08 25.45
N LEU A 218 31.02 42.80 25.82
CA LEU A 218 31.59 42.42 27.11
C LEU A 218 33.00 42.98 27.27
N ARG A 219 33.90 42.74 26.31
CA ARG A 219 35.26 43.30 26.32
C ARG A 219 35.27 44.83 26.39
N ALA A 220 34.34 45.50 25.71
CA ALA A 220 34.21 46.96 25.78
C ALA A 220 33.73 47.41 27.17
N SER A 221 32.77 46.71 27.79
CA SER A 221 32.34 47.00 29.16
C SER A 221 33.42 46.72 30.20
N GLU A 222 34.18 45.62 30.06
CA GLU A 222 35.33 45.30 30.90
C GLU A 222 36.40 46.40 30.82
N LYS A 223 36.75 46.85 29.60
CA LYS A 223 37.69 47.97 29.41
C LYS A 223 37.20 49.26 30.07
N ARG A 224 35.90 49.58 29.95
CA ARG A 224 35.31 50.77 30.61
C ARG A 224 35.38 50.64 32.12
N ALA A 225 35.01 49.49 32.68
CA ALA A 225 35.06 49.22 34.11
C ALA A 225 36.50 49.31 34.65
N LEU A 226 37.50 48.77 33.93
CA LEU A 226 38.91 48.91 34.32
C LEU A 226 39.37 50.36 34.34
N LEU A 227 38.99 51.16 33.33
CA LEU A 227 39.31 52.59 33.30
C LEU A 227 38.62 53.37 34.43
N GLU A 228 37.38 53.01 34.77
CA GLU A 228 36.67 53.59 35.92
C GLU A 228 37.37 53.22 37.23
N ILE A 229 37.77 51.96 37.41
CA ILE A 229 38.57 51.53 38.58
C ILE A 229 39.88 52.32 38.67
N ASP A 230 40.58 52.54 37.55
CA ASP A 230 41.84 53.30 37.56
C ASP A 230 41.60 54.80 37.84
N ARG A 231 40.49 55.38 37.36
CA ARG A 231 40.08 56.75 37.71
C ARG A 231 39.76 56.87 39.19
N GLU A 232 38.99 55.94 39.74
CA GLU A 232 38.64 55.90 41.18
C GLU A 232 39.90 55.70 42.04
N ARG A 233 40.82 54.81 41.64
CA ARG A 233 42.13 54.67 42.29
C ARG A 233 42.92 55.99 42.26
N GLY A 234 42.95 56.67 41.12
CA GLY A 234 43.57 57.98 40.98
C GLY A 234 42.93 59.05 41.87
N ALA A 235 41.60 59.06 41.96
CA ALA A 235 40.84 59.95 42.83
C ALA A 235 41.12 59.67 44.31
N VAL A 236 41.16 58.40 44.72
CA VAL A 236 41.53 57.98 46.08
C VAL A 236 42.95 58.44 46.42
N VAL A 237 43.93 58.25 45.53
CA VAL A 237 45.30 58.71 45.76
C VAL A 237 45.38 60.24 45.88
N LYS A 238 44.63 60.99 45.06
CA LYS A 238 44.54 62.46 45.19
C LYS A 238 43.91 62.87 46.51
N ALA A 239 42.78 62.27 46.89
CA ALA A 239 42.12 62.54 48.16
C ALA A 239 43.02 62.19 49.36
N GLN A 240 43.77 61.08 49.31
CA GLN A 240 44.76 60.74 50.34
C GLN A 240 45.87 61.79 50.45
N LYS A 241 46.37 62.33 49.34
CA LYS A 241 47.36 63.44 49.35
C LYS A 241 46.77 64.71 49.94
N GLU A 242 45.56 65.11 49.54
CA GLU A 242 44.87 66.28 50.08
C GLU A 242 44.58 66.14 51.58
N LEU A 243 44.18 64.95 52.03
CA LEU A 243 44.02 64.62 53.45
C LEU A 243 45.35 64.73 54.21
N ALA A 244 46.45 64.19 53.64
CA ALA A 244 47.78 64.32 54.25
C ALA A 244 48.26 65.78 54.32
N GLU A 245 47.98 66.59 53.29
CA GLU A 245 48.28 68.02 53.29
C GLU A 245 47.39 68.82 54.26
N ALA A 246 46.10 68.46 54.37
CA ALA A 246 45.20 69.02 55.36
C ALA A 246 45.64 68.67 56.78
N ALA A 247 46.06 67.42 57.02
CA ALA A 247 46.64 66.98 58.29
C ALA A 247 47.91 67.79 58.63
N LYS A 248 48.84 67.95 57.68
CA LYS A 248 50.03 68.81 57.87
C LYS A 248 49.66 70.27 58.17
N ARG A 249 48.63 70.82 57.52
CA ARG A 249 48.13 72.17 57.80
C ARG A 249 47.51 72.28 59.18
N ALA A 250 46.75 71.27 59.60
CA ALA A 250 46.18 71.18 60.95
C ALA A 250 47.29 71.07 62.00
N GLU A 251 48.28 70.19 61.82
CA GLU A 251 49.45 70.08 62.70
C GLU A 251 50.21 71.41 62.83
N LYS A 252 50.40 72.14 61.73
CA LYS A 252 51.02 73.48 61.77
C LYS A 252 50.18 74.47 62.58
N ARG A 253 48.87 74.54 62.34
CA ARG A 253 47.96 75.39 63.11
C ARG A 253 47.94 75.01 64.58
N ASP A 254 47.93 73.72 64.89
CA ASP A 254 47.98 73.22 66.26
C ASP A 254 49.32 73.57 66.93
N ALA A 255 50.44 73.49 66.21
CA ALA A 255 51.74 73.94 66.70
C ALA A 255 51.78 75.46 66.93
N GLU A 256 51.19 76.27 66.04
CA GLU A 256 51.01 77.71 66.22
C GLU A 256 50.13 78.01 67.44
N HIS A 257 48.98 77.32 67.56
CA HIS A 257 48.10 77.44 68.72
C HIS A 257 48.83 77.07 70.01
N ARG A 258 49.59 75.96 70.04
CA ARG A 258 50.44 75.58 71.18
C ARG A 258 51.43 76.68 71.54
N ARG A 259 52.16 77.24 70.56
CA ARG A 259 53.07 78.37 70.77
C ARG A 259 52.35 79.60 71.33
N THR A 260 51.16 79.93 70.82
CA THR A 260 50.37 81.06 71.36
C THR A 260 49.90 80.79 72.78
N VAL A 261 49.50 79.55 73.10
CA VAL A 261 49.11 79.16 74.46
C VAL A 261 50.32 79.20 75.39
N GLU A 262 51.48 78.70 74.98
CA GLU A 262 52.75 78.79 75.72
C GLU A 262 53.13 80.25 75.97
N ALA A 263 53.06 81.12 74.95
CA ALA A 263 53.32 82.55 75.11
C ALA A 263 52.32 83.24 76.05
N LEU A 264 51.02 82.90 75.96
CA LEU A 264 50.01 83.39 76.88
C LEU A 264 50.22 82.87 78.32
N GLN A 265 50.68 81.62 78.47
CA GLN A 265 51.04 81.05 79.78
C GLN A 265 52.26 81.75 80.37
N GLU A 266 53.27 82.07 79.57
CA GLU A 266 54.44 82.86 79.97
C GLU A 266 54.01 84.27 80.39
N GLN A 267 53.21 84.97 79.58
CA GLN A 267 52.63 86.26 79.93
C GLN A 267 51.79 86.20 81.22
N GLN A 268 51.04 85.12 81.43
CA GLN A 268 50.28 84.91 82.67
C GLN A 268 51.22 84.63 83.85
N GLY A 269 52.31 83.91 83.64
CA GLY A 269 53.39 83.69 84.61
C GLY A 269 54.04 85.01 85.02
N ASP A 270 54.43 85.83 84.05
CA ASP A 270 54.99 87.16 84.25
C ASP A 270 54.02 88.08 84.99
N ALA A 271 52.75 88.11 84.57
CA ALA A 271 51.71 88.87 85.26
C ALA A 271 51.53 88.40 86.70
N ARG A 272 51.52 87.09 86.96
CA ARG A 272 51.45 86.53 88.33
C ARG A 272 52.68 86.91 89.14
N GLN A 273 53.87 86.88 88.57
CA GLN A 273 55.10 87.31 89.24
C GLN A 273 55.04 88.81 89.57
N GLN A 274 54.61 89.66 88.63
CA GLN A 274 54.37 91.08 88.88
C GLN A 274 53.33 91.30 89.98
N THR A 275 52.24 90.53 89.98
CA THR A 275 51.20 90.59 91.01
C THR A 275 51.77 90.16 92.37
N GLY A 276 52.60 89.12 92.42
CA GLY A 276 53.30 88.68 93.62
C GLY A 276 54.30 89.71 94.14
N VAL A 277 55.07 90.36 93.25
CA VAL A 277 55.97 91.47 93.61
C VAL A 277 55.17 92.66 94.13
N LEU A 278 54.04 93.01 93.50
CA LEU A 278 53.17 94.09 93.97
C LEU A 278 52.52 93.75 95.31
N GLN A 279 52.07 92.51 95.51
CA GLN A 279 51.57 92.02 96.81
C GLN A 279 52.67 92.04 97.87
N GLY A 280 53.90 91.67 97.54
CA GLY A 280 55.05 91.78 98.43
C GLY A 280 55.37 93.23 98.79
N LYS A 281 55.31 94.16 97.83
CA LYS A 281 55.41 95.60 98.09
C LYS A 281 54.25 96.10 98.95
N LEU A 282 53.03 95.60 98.75
CA LEU A 282 51.85 95.94 99.54
C LEU A 282 51.98 95.41 100.98
N ALA A 283 52.44 94.17 101.15
CA ALA A 283 52.73 93.60 102.46
C ALA A 283 53.84 94.37 103.18
N ALA A 284 54.92 94.76 102.48
CA ALA A 284 55.97 95.61 103.03
C ALA A 284 55.44 97.01 103.40
N LEU A 285 54.53 97.58 102.60
CA LEU A 285 53.86 98.84 102.93
C LEU A 285 52.90 98.69 104.11
N GLU A 286 52.19 97.56 104.23
CA GLU A 286 51.30 97.26 105.36
C GLU A 286 52.09 97.02 106.65
N GLU A 287 53.23 96.33 106.59
CA GLU A 287 54.16 96.18 107.71
C GLU A 287 54.79 97.52 108.10
N ALA A 288 55.22 98.33 107.11
CA ALA A 288 55.65 99.70 107.35
C ALA A 288 54.53 100.52 108.01
N TYR A 289 53.29 100.40 107.54
CA TYR A 289 52.14 101.10 108.10
C TYR A 289 51.81 100.64 109.53
N LYS A 290 51.92 99.34 109.83
CA LYS A 290 51.77 98.78 111.18
C LYS A 290 52.86 99.29 112.12
N SER A 291 54.12 99.28 111.69
CA SER A 291 55.24 99.81 112.48
C SER A 291 55.08 101.31 112.78
N LEU A 292 54.56 102.08 111.83
CA LEU A 292 54.29 103.51 111.98
C LEU A 292 53.08 103.77 112.91
N GLN A 293 52.07 102.91 112.87
CA GLN A 293 50.96 102.93 113.82
C GLN A 293 51.39 102.54 115.24
N GLU A 294 52.31 101.60 115.40
CA GLU A 294 52.88 101.23 116.70
C GLU A 294 53.72 102.38 117.30
N GLN A 295 54.51 103.08 116.47
CA GLN A 295 55.23 104.29 116.86
C GLN A 295 54.29 105.45 117.27
N LEU A 296 53.14 105.59 116.60
CA LEU A 296 52.12 106.59 116.98
C LEU A 296 51.35 106.22 118.25
N LYS A 297 51.28 104.93 118.62
CA LYS A 297 50.67 104.47 119.88
C LYS A 297 51.62 104.67 121.07
N SER A 298 52.93 104.48 120.91
CA SER A 298 53.92 104.69 121.98
C SER A 298 54.12 106.17 122.33
N LEU A 299 53.97 107.09 121.37
CA LEU A 299 54.12 108.54 121.61
C LEU A 299 52.88 109.22 122.23
N ARG A 300 51.74 108.52 122.33
CA ARG A 300 50.49 109.06 122.88
C ARG A 300 50.26 108.72 124.36
N ALA A 301 51.18 108.03 125.04
CA ALA A 301 51.00 107.55 126.41
C ALA A 301 51.52 108.48 127.53
N THR A 302 52.21 109.59 127.25
CA THR A 302 52.99 110.31 128.29
C THR A 302 52.62 111.77 128.58
N THR A 303 51.57 112.34 128.00
CA THR A 303 51.13 113.70 128.39
C THR A 303 49.63 113.90 128.16
N ARG A 304 48.89 114.12 129.24
CA ARG A 304 47.47 114.50 129.28
C ARG A 304 47.36 115.86 129.96
N PRO A 305 46.50 116.76 129.48
CA PRO A 305 45.28 117.00 130.27
C PRO A 305 44.01 117.14 129.43
N SER A 306 42.91 117.02 130.16
CA SER A 306 41.50 117.03 129.77
C SER A 306 41.01 118.34 129.17
N ALA A 307 40.15 118.27 128.15
CA ALA A 307 38.79 118.86 128.18
C ALA A 307 38.08 118.76 126.80
N GLN A 308 36.85 118.25 126.85
CA GLN A 308 35.65 118.68 126.11
C GLN A 308 35.68 118.89 124.58
N ARG A 309 34.99 117.99 123.86
CA ARG A 309 33.73 118.31 123.15
C ARG A 309 33.13 117.05 122.50
N ALA A 310 31.92 116.69 122.92
CA ALA A 310 30.93 115.98 122.10
C ALA A 310 30.31 116.97 121.08
N PRO A 311 29.47 116.57 120.10
CA PRO A 311 28.99 115.24 119.70
C PRO A 311 29.23 114.95 118.19
N ALA A 312 28.95 113.72 117.71
CA ALA A 312 28.20 113.48 116.47
C ALA A 312 28.17 112.00 116.06
N ALA A 313 26.95 111.47 116.06
CA ALA A 313 26.37 110.57 115.05
C ALA A 313 27.06 109.23 114.75
N GLU A 314 26.59 108.19 115.43
CA GLU A 314 26.67 106.81 114.99
C GLU A 314 25.56 106.46 113.98
N SER A 315 25.93 105.48 113.16
CA SER A 315 25.10 104.38 112.64
C SER A 315 24.60 104.46 111.18
N ARG A 316 25.29 103.63 110.38
CA ARG A 316 24.84 102.87 109.20
C ARG A 316 24.57 103.68 107.92
N PRO A 317 25.11 103.22 106.77
CA PRO A 317 24.35 102.21 106.01
C PRO A 317 25.18 101.18 105.24
N SER A 318 24.52 100.04 104.97
CA SER A 318 24.87 99.08 103.92
C SER A 318 24.43 99.65 102.56
N ALA A 319 25.35 99.77 101.61
CA ALA A 319 25.02 100.08 100.22
C ALA A 319 25.95 99.31 99.27
N ARG A 320 25.39 98.31 98.57
CA ARG A 320 25.93 97.76 97.33
C ARG A 320 24.94 98.10 96.21
N ARG A 321 25.29 99.04 95.34
CA ARG A 321 24.65 99.20 94.03
C ARG A 321 25.58 99.85 93.02
N ALA A 322 25.88 99.07 91.97
CA ALA A 322 26.02 99.41 90.56
C ALA A 322 26.99 100.52 90.10
N THR A 323 27.69 100.28 88.98
CA THR A 323 27.20 100.68 87.63
C THR A 323 28.21 100.38 86.53
N ARG A 324 27.69 100.43 85.28
CA ARG A 324 28.27 100.33 83.92
C ARG A 324 28.04 98.94 83.28
N LYS A 325 27.11 98.70 82.32
CA LYS A 325 26.53 99.50 81.19
C LYS A 325 27.64 100.12 80.34
N ALA A 326 27.72 100.02 79.02
CA ALA A 326 27.00 99.42 77.89
C ALA A 326 28.05 99.39 76.73
N THR A 327 27.95 98.63 75.64
CA THR A 327 27.10 98.89 74.45
C THR A 327 27.22 97.66 73.54
N ALA A 328 26.11 97.01 73.14
CA ALA A 328 25.30 97.27 71.92
C ALA A 328 26.04 96.86 70.63
N GLY A 329 25.52 96.15 69.64
CA GLY A 329 24.23 95.58 69.19
C GLY A 329 24.57 94.87 67.85
N LYS A 330 23.72 94.27 67.02
CA LYS A 330 22.31 93.92 66.97
C LYS A 330 22.05 93.48 65.50
N ALA A 331 21.26 92.41 65.29
CA ALA A 331 20.39 92.14 64.11
C ALA A 331 21.04 91.93 62.72
N ALA A 332 20.39 91.33 61.71
CA ALA A 332 19.26 90.40 61.54
C ALA A 332 19.10 90.18 60.01
N GLY A 333 18.59 89.01 59.61
CA GLY A 333 17.83 88.78 58.35
C GLY A 333 18.61 88.94 57.03
N THR A 334 18.14 88.52 55.85
CA THR A 334 17.02 87.70 55.40
C THR A 334 17.29 87.41 53.91
N LYS A 335 16.89 86.21 53.43
CA LYS A 335 16.50 85.79 52.07
C LYS A 335 16.72 86.73 50.86
N SER A 336 17.19 86.17 49.73
CA SER A 336 16.37 85.85 48.52
C SER A 336 17.19 85.53 47.25
N GLN A 337 16.71 84.52 46.49
CA GLN A 337 16.82 84.32 45.01
C GLN A 337 18.23 84.12 44.42
N THR A 338 18.52 83.08 43.64
CA THR A 338 17.84 82.52 42.44
C THR A 338 18.20 81.06 42.25
#